data_AF-A0A3P1C399-F1
#
_entry.id   AF-A0A3P1C399-F1
#
_cell.length_a   1.000
_cell.length_b   1.000
_cell.length_c   1.000
_cell.angle_alpha   90.00
_cell.angle_beta   90.00
_cell.angle_gamma   90.00
#
_symmetry.space_group_name_H-M   'P 1'
#
loop_
_entity.id
_entity.type
_entity.pdbx_description
1 polymer ?
#
loop_
_entity_poly.entity_id
_entity_poly.type
_entity_poly.pdbx_seq_one_letter_code
_entity_poly.pdbx_strand_id
1 'polypeptide(L)'
;MFLFDQGVDYPFSTPKSSSGRAYIIGNLDTNDPLVLEIKVYDTAKAYRKNRIIDGFGQIVKYASNYNKDVGYLVVFNLDNIEIKIVTSEPKENEAFPNRVIFNDKIYFIIFINLNSDQTASKQGKIKIEEIREGELFDQVKG
;
A
#
# COMPACT_ATOMS: atom_id res chain seq x y z
N MET A 1 1.37 14.91 8.79
CA MET A 1 1.51 13.63 8.08
C MET A 1 2.08 12.61 9.06
N PHE A 2 1.23 11.80 9.72
CA PHE A 2 1.58 11.09 10.96
C PHE A 2 2.73 10.07 10.82
N LEU A 3 2.70 9.21 9.79
CA LEU A 3 3.74 8.19 9.53
C LEU A 3 5.13 8.77 9.25
N PHE A 4 5.21 9.98 8.69
CA PHE A 4 6.48 10.63 8.37
C PHE A 4 6.99 11.51 9.52
N ASP A 5 6.14 11.83 10.49
CA ASP A 5 6.42 12.80 11.54
C ASP A 5 6.64 12.15 12.92
N GLN A 6 5.90 11.08 13.24
CA GLN A 6 5.86 10.51 14.60
C GLN A 6 6.46 9.10 14.71
N GLY A 7 6.84 8.45 13.59
CA GLY A 7 7.15 7.02 13.61
C GLY A 7 5.92 6.19 13.99
N VAL A 8 6.10 4.91 14.30
CA VAL A 8 5.01 4.07 14.82
C VAL A 8 5.38 3.55 16.20
N ASP A 9 4.74 4.09 17.24
CA ASP A 9 4.92 3.64 18.61
C ASP A 9 4.34 2.24 18.82
N TYR A 10 5.10 1.38 19.50
CA TYR A 10 4.67 0.07 19.99
C TYR A 10 3.68 0.30 21.16
N PRO A 11 2.53 -0.40 21.25
CA PRO A 11 2.31 -1.78 20.81
C PRO A 11 1.40 -1.93 19.58
N PHE A 12 1.79 -2.84 18.68
CA PHE A 12 0.94 -3.33 17.61
C PHE A 12 0.04 -4.44 18.14
N SER A 13 -1.27 -4.29 18.00
CA SER A 13 -2.20 -5.42 18.16
C SER A 13 -2.52 -5.99 16.79
N THR A 14 -2.42 -7.32 16.67
CA THR A 14 -2.95 -8.08 15.53
C THR A 14 -4.34 -8.55 15.94
N PRO A 15 -5.42 -7.79 15.69
CA PRO A 15 -6.75 -8.30 16.01
C PRO A 15 -6.97 -9.57 15.18
N LYS A 16 -7.34 -10.66 15.86
CA LYS A 16 -7.74 -11.92 15.23
C LYS A 16 -8.97 -11.66 14.36
N SER A 17 -8.76 -11.27 13.11
CA SER A 17 -9.79 -11.27 12.08
C SER A 17 -9.94 -12.69 11.54
N SER A 18 -11.18 -13.14 11.36
CA SER A 18 -11.55 -14.44 10.79
C SER A 18 -11.19 -14.60 9.30
N SER A 19 -10.50 -13.64 8.67
CA SER A 19 -10.15 -13.67 7.23
C SER A 19 -8.66 -13.52 6.92
N GLY A 20 -7.77 -13.80 7.88
CA GLY A 20 -6.32 -13.66 7.68
C GLY A 20 -5.77 -12.36 8.27
N ARG A 21 -4.50 -12.42 8.65
CA ARG A 21 -3.79 -11.44 9.48
C ARG A 21 -3.79 -10.05 8.82
N ALA A 22 -4.27 -9.03 9.53
CA ALA A 22 -3.86 -7.64 9.28
C ALA A 22 -2.44 -7.48 9.84
N TYR A 23 -1.50 -6.97 9.04
CA TYR A 23 -0.10 -6.95 9.48
C TYR A 23 0.19 -5.84 10.50
N ILE A 24 -0.47 -4.67 10.47
CA ILE A 24 -0.34 -3.62 11.48
C ILE A 24 -1.63 -2.78 11.56
N ILE A 25 -2.35 -2.83 12.69
CA ILE A 25 -3.23 -1.73 13.09
C ILE A 25 -2.54 -1.08 14.29
N GLY A 26 -1.84 0.03 14.04
CA GLY A 26 -1.21 0.81 15.11
C GLY A 26 -2.27 1.58 15.89
N ASN A 27 -1.99 1.90 17.15
CA ASN A 27 -2.86 2.73 18.00
C ASN A 27 -4.26 2.16 18.26
N LEU A 28 -4.40 0.83 18.33
CA LEU A 28 -5.68 0.19 18.70
C LEU A 28 -6.17 0.56 20.12
N ASP A 29 -5.24 0.95 20.99
CA ASP A 29 -5.54 1.40 22.35
C ASP A 29 -5.77 2.93 22.44
N THR A 30 -5.82 3.64 21.30
CA THR A 30 -6.13 5.08 21.27
C THR A 30 -7.46 5.32 20.54
N ASN A 31 -8.02 6.53 20.71
CA ASN A 31 -9.24 6.94 20.00
C ASN A 31 -9.05 7.11 18.48
N ASP A 32 -7.82 6.95 17.95
CA ASP A 32 -7.49 7.15 16.53
C ASP A 32 -6.60 6.04 15.96
N PRO A 33 -7.15 4.85 15.64
CA PRO A 33 -6.37 3.74 15.08
C PRO A 33 -5.88 4.02 13.66
N LEU A 34 -4.62 3.69 13.41
CA LEU A 34 -3.99 3.80 12.09
C LEU A 34 -4.33 2.58 11.23
N VAL A 35 -5.01 2.81 10.09
CA VAL A 35 -5.29 1.75 9.11
C VAL A 35 -4.11 1.58 8.16
N LEU A 36 -3.34 0.50 8.35
CA LEU A 36 -2.16 0.21 7.56
C LEU A 36 -2.11 -1.27 7.15
N GLU A 37 -1.71 -1.56 5.92
CA GLU A 37 -1.43 -2.92 5.43
C GLU A 37 -0.04 -2.94 4.81
N ILE A 38 0.68 -4.05 5.01
CA ILE A 38 2.03 -4.23 4.48
C ILE A 38 2.03 -5.39 3.49
N LYS A 39 2.61 -5.16 2.31
CA LYS A 39 2.86 -6.18 1.30
C LYS A 39 4.31 -6.21 0.90
N VAL A 40 4.71 -7.35 0.33
CA VAL A 40 6.03 -7.53 -0.28
C VAL A 40 5.80 -7.87 -1.75
N TYR A 41 6.53 -7.20 -2.64
CA TYR A 41 6.66 -7.54 -4.04
C TYR A 41 8.03 -8.23 -4.22
N ASP A 42 8.01 -9.46 -4.70
CA ASP A 42 9.19 -10.34 -4.78
C ASP A 42 9.01 -11.31 -5.94
N THR A 43 9.85 -11.15 -6.96
CA THR A 43 9.69 -11.92 -8.17
C THR A 43 9.95 -13.40 -7.94
N ALA A 44 10.95 -13.71 -7.12
CA ALA A 44 11.37 -15.06 -6.79
C ALA A 44 10.28 -15.84 -6.04
N LYS A 45 9.42 -15.17 -5.27
CA LYS A 45 8.34 -15.81 -4.49
C LYS A 45 6.95 -15.76 -5.13
N ALA A 46 6.86 -15.43 -6.42
CA ALA A 46 5.59 -15.22 -7.12
C ALA A 46 4.70 -14.10 -6.50
N TYR A 47 5.28 -13.20 -5.70
CA TYR A 47 4.56 -12.06 -5.13
C TYR A 47 4.62 -10.92 -6.14
N ARG A 48 3.47 -10.59 -6.74
CA ARG A 48 3.35 -9.64 -7.87
C ARG A 48 2.25 -8.61 -7.60
N LYS A 49 1.83 -7.92 -8.66
CA LYS A 49 0.75 -6.92 -8.64
C LYS A 49 -0.51 -7.36 -7.89
N ASN A 50 -0.90 -8.64 -7.98
CA ASN A 50 -2.07 -9.15 -7.27
C ASN A 50 -1.96 -8.95 -5.75
N ARG A 51 -0.76 -9.04 -5.17
CA ARG A 51 -0.58 -8.77 -3.73
C ARG A 51 -0.89 -7.33 -3.35
N ILE A 52 -0.61 -6.39 -4.25
CA ILE A 52 -0.89 -4.96 -4.08
C ILE A 52 -2.39 -4.73 -4.21
N ILE A 53 -3.01 -5.32 -5.23
CA ILE A 53 -4.48 -5.28 -5.46
C ILE A 53 -5.23 -5.86 -4.25
N ASP A 54 -4.83 -7.05 -3.77
CA ASP A 54 -5.40 -7.67 -2.56
C ASP A 54 -5.20 -6.79 -1.32
N GLY A 55 -4.01 -6.19 -1.17
CA GLY A 55 -3.70 -5.27 -0.08
C GLY A 55 -4.57 -4.02 -0.10
N PHE A 56 -4.90 -3.50 -1.28
CA PHE A 56 -5.84 -2.39 -1.44
C PHE A 56 -7.24 -2.77 -0.92
N GLY A 57 -7.74 -3.94 -1.30
CA GLY A 57 -9.02 -4.43 -0.76
C GLY A 57 -9.03 -4.55 0.76
N GLN A 58 -7.92 -4.98 1.35
CA GLN A 58 -7.78 -5.08 2.81
C GLN A 58 -7.82 -3.71 3.50
N ILE A 59 -7.07 -2.71 3.02
CA ILE A 59 -7.12 -1.36 3.63
C ILE A 59 -8.48 -0.69 3.46
N VAL A 60 -9.20 -0.95 2.36
CA VAL A 60 -10.56 -0.45 2.16
C VAL A 60 -11.50 -1.06 3.21
N LYS A 61 -11.43 -2.38 3.40
CA LYS A 61 -12.19 -3.09 4.43
C LYS A 61 -11.87 -2.57 5.83
N TYR A 62 -10.59 -2.41 6.16
CA TYR A 62 -10.18 -1.89 7.47
C TYR A 62 -10.63 -0.44 7.68
N ALA A 63 -10.46 0.44 6.69
CA ALA A 63 -10.93 1.82 6.77
C ALA A 63 -12.45 1.91 6.96
N SER A 64 -13.21 0.99 6.38
CA SER A 64 -14.65 0.87 6.64
C SER A 64 -14.93 0.39 8.08
N ASN A 65 -14.32 -0.72 8.50
CA ASN A 65 -14.55 -1.33 9.82
C ASN A 65 -14.20 -0.40 10.99
N TYR A 66 -13.14 0.41 10.84
CA TYR A 66 -12.67 1.34 11.87
C TYR A 66 -13.15 2.78 11.65
N ASN A 67 -14.08 2.99 10.69
CA ASN A 67 -14.61 4.30 10.32
C ASN A 67 -13.53 5.38 10.11
N LYS A 68 -12.50 5.05 9.33
CA LYS A 68 -11.41 5.95 8.96
C LYS A 68 -11.57 6.47 7.54
N ASP A 69 -11.19 7.72 7.34
CA ASP A 69 -11.21 8.38 6.03
C ASP A 69 -9.92 8.16 5.24
N VAL A 70 -8.89 7.63 5.91
CA VAL A 70 -7.56 7.41 5.34
C VAL A 70 -7.08 5.98 5.60
N GLY A 71 -6.49 5.35 4.59
CA GLY A 71 -5.79 4.06 4.72
C GLY A 71 -4.44 4.05 4.00
N TYR A 72 -3.52 3.24 4.50
CA TYR A 72 -2.14 3.16 4.01
C TYR A 72 -1.78 1.74 3.58
N LEU A 73 -1.33 1.57 2.34
CA LEU A 73 -0.70 0.34 1.86
C LEU A 73 0.79 0.60 1.64
N VAL A 74 1.62 -0.07 2.43
CA VAL A 74 3.08 -0.03 2.27
C VAL A 74 3.53 -1.29 1.56
N VAL A 75 4.24 -1.13 0.45
CA VAL A 75 4.74 -2.23 -0.37
C VAL A 75 6.26 -2.19 -0.40
N PHE A 76 6.89 -3.21 0.19
CA PHE A 76 8.32 -3.43 0.07
C PHE A 76 8.62 -4.14 -1.24
N ASN A 77 9.34 -3.47 -2.13
CA ASN A 77 9.70 -4.00 -3.44
C ASN A 77 11.14 -4.50 -3.42
N LEU A 78 11.31 -5.82 -3.55
CA LEU A 78 12.62 -6.48 -3.56
C LEU A 78 13.23 -6.57 -4.96
N ASP A 79 12.45 -6.27 -6.01
CA ASP A 79 12.88 -6.39 -7.39
C ASP A 79 13.34 -5.05 -7.98
N ASN A 80 14.12 -5.12 -9.05
CA ASN A 80 14.43 -3.95 -9.88
C ASN A 80 13.34 -3.66 -10.92
N ILE A 81 12.13 -3.42 -10.40
CA ILE A 81 10.94 -3.06 -11.16
C ILE A 81 10.36 -1.81 -10.53
N GLU A 82 10.02 -0.80 -11.32
CA GLU A 82 9.28 0.36 -10.85
C GLU A 82 7.78 0.06 -10.96
N ILE A 83 7.04 0.29 -9.88
CA ILE A 83 5.60 0.03 -9.84
C ILE A 83 4.86 1.35 -9.90
N LYS A 84 4.01 1.51 -10.91
CA LYS A 84 3.27 2.75 -11.17
C LYS A 84 1.78 2.54 -11.00
N ILE A 85 1.14 3.35 -10.16
CA ILE A 85 -0.32 3.43 -10.08
C ILE A 85 -0.81 4.41 -11.15
N VAL A 86 -1.61 3.93 -12.09
CA VAL A 86 -2.17 4.73 -13.16
C VAL A 86 -3.60 5.12 -12.78
N THR A 87 -3.80 6.41 -12.48
CA THR A 87 -5.09 7.01 -12.14
C THR A 87 -5.73 7.70 -13.35
N SER A 88 -7.06 7.77 -13.35
CA SER A 88 -7.84 8.32 -14.47
C SER A 88 -7.71 9.84 -14.62
N GLU A 89 -7.43 10.54 -13.51
CA GLU A 89 -7.26 11.99 -13.50
C GLU A 89 -5.77 12.38 -13.62
N PRO A 90 -5.43 13.34 -14.50
CA PRO A 90 -4.09 13.91 -14.56
C PRO A 90 -3.82 14.64 -13.25
N LYS A 91 -2.85 14.15 -12.48
CA LYS A 91 -2.42 14.79 -11.25
C LYS A 91 -1.66 16.07 -11.65
N GLU A 92 -2.29 17.24 -11.52
CA GLU A 92 -1.65 18.56 -11.72
C GLU A 92 -0.41 18.76 -10.84
N ASN A 93 -0.26 17.95 -9.79
CA ASN A 93 0.98 17.74 -9.06
C ASN A 93 1.14 16.25 -8.84
N GLU A 94 2.23 15.64 -9.34
CA GLU A 94 2.67 14.27 -9.02
C GLU A 94 3.06 14.16 -7.54
N ALA A 95 2.11 14.42 -6.64
CA ALA A 95 2.32 14.43 -5.21
C ALA A 95 2.58 13.00 -4.77
N PHE A 96 3.85 12.71 -4.46
CA PHE A 96 4.23 11.56 -3.66
C PHE A 96 3.56 11.66 -2.28
N PRO A 97 3.01 10.57 -1.73
CA PRO A 97 2.92 9.21 -2.29
C PRO A 97 1.70 8.97 -3.20
N ASN A 98 1.65 7.82 -3.89
CA ASN A 98 0.54 7.48 -4.78
C ASN A 98 -0.80 7.53 -4.04
N ARG A 99 -1.65 8.49 -4.39
CA ARG A 99 -3.00 8.66 -3.85
C ARG A 99 -4.04 8.05 -4.79
N VAL A 100 -4.98 7.29 -4.22
CA VAL A 100 -6.20 6.74 -4.85
C VAL A 100 -7.41 7.17 -4.02
N ILE A 101 -8.48 7.64 -4.66
CA ILE A 101 -9.72 8.03 -4.00
C ILE A 101 -10.78 6.97 -4.29
N PHE A 102 -11.40 6.42 -3.25
CA PHE A 102 -12.44 5.41 -3.40
C PHE A 102 -13.49 5.57 -2.30
N ASN A 103 -14.77 5.65 -2.67
CA ASN A 103 -15.89 5.81 -1.75
C ASN A 103 -15.70 6.99 -0.76
N ASP A 104 -15.35 8.16 -1.28
CA ASP A 104 -15.06 9.41 -0.54
C ASP A 104 -13.92 9.32 0.50
N LYS A 105 -13.12 8.24 0.43
CA LYS A 105 -11.96 8.00 1.29
C LYS A 105 -10.66 8.04 0.50
N ILE A 106 -9.57 8.34 1.19
CA ILE A 106 -8.25 8.51 0.61
C ILE A 106 -7.35 7.34 0.97
N TYR A 107 -6.74 6.71 -0.03
CA TYR A 107 -5.82 5.61 0.15
C TYR A 107 -4.44 5.97 -0.40
N PHE A 108 -3.42 5.84 0.44
CA PHE A 108 -2.04 6.08 0.05
C PHE A 108 -1.32 4.75 -0.17
N ILE A 109 -0.72 4.59 -1.35
CA ILE A 109 0.10 3.44 -1.73
C ILE A 109 1.57 3.90 -1.77
N ILE A 110 2.37 3.34 -0.88
CA ILE A 110 3.77 3.73 -0.67
C ILE A 110 4.65 2.57 -1.09
N PHE A 111 5.54 2.80 -2.06
CA PHE A 111 6.54 1.82 -2.49
C PHE A 111 7.88 2.12 -1.82
N ILE A 112 8.44 1.12 -1.15
CA ILE A 112 9.78 1.16 -0.57
C ILE A 112 10.64 0.16 -1.34
N ASN A 113 11.53 0.66 -2.19
CA ASN A 113 12.44 -0.17 -2.97
C ASN A 113 13.63 -0.61 -2.09
N LEU A 114 13.84 -1.93 -1.97
CA LEU A 114 14.91 -2.54 -1.17
C LEU A 114 15.96 -3.26 -2.03
N ASN A 115 15.92 -3.06 -3.35
CA ASN A 115 16.83 -3.67 -4.31
C ASN A 115 18.20 -2.97 -4.33
N SER A 116 18.98 -3.10 -3.25
CA SER A 116 20.27 -2.40 -3.06
C SER A 116 21.47 -2.98 -3.83
N ASP A 117 21.31 -4.13 -4.51
CA ASP A 117 22.48 -4.97 -4.84
C ASP A 117 23.15 -4.65 -6.18
N GLN A 118 22.65 -3.67 -6.95
CA GLN A 118 23.30 -3.24 -8.18
C GLN A 118 23.45 -1.71 -8.24
N THR A 119 24.66 -1.26 -8.57
CA THR A 119 24.93 0.15 -8.84
C THR A 119 24.07 0.62 -10.02
N ALA A 120 23.58 1.86 -9.97
CA ALA A 120 22.74 2.46 -11.02
C ALA A 120 23.33 2.31 -12.45
N SER A 121 24.66 2.24 -12.56
CA SER A 121 25.40 2.03 -13.81
C SER A 121 25.34 0.60 -14.39
N LYS A 122 24.93 -0.40 -13.60
CA LYS A 122 24.79 -1.81 -14.02
C LYS A 122 23.32 -2.22 -14.18
N GLN A 123 22.39 -1.41 -13.67
CA GLN A 123 20.98 -1.60 -13.91
C GLN A 123 20.69 -1.27 -15.38
N GLY A 124 20.23 -2.26 -16.15
CA GLY A 124 19.74 -2.05 -17.51
C GLY A 124 18.47 -1.18 -17.54
N LYS A 125 17.70 -1.25 -18.63
CA LYS A 125 16.40 -0.53 -18.69
C LYS A 125 15.51 -0.94 -17.51
N ILE A 126 15.05 0.06 -16.74
CA ILE A 126 14.08 -0.14 -15.66
C ILE A 126 12.80 -0.69 -16.28
N LYS A 127 12.32 -1.80 -15.72
CA LYS A 127 11.01 -2.34 -16.08
C LYS A 127 9.94 -1.62 -15.27
N ILE A 128 8.86 -1.22 -15.92
CA ILE A 128 7.72 -0.59 -15.26
C ILE A 128 6.57 -1.58 -15.25
N GLU A 129 6.02 -1.86 -14.07
CA GLU A 129 4.78 -2.59 -13.87
C GLU A 129 3.67 -1.59 -13.55
N GLU A 130 2.67 -1.50 -14.42
CA GLU A 130 1.53 -0.61 -14.21
C GLU A 130 0.38 -1.35 -13.51
N ILE A 131 -0.22 -0.68 -12.53
CA ILE A 131 -1.49 -1.08 -11.91
C ILE A 131 -2.48 0.05 -12.14
N ARG A 132 -3.53 -0.24 -12.90
CA ARG A 132 -4.58 0.74 -13.18
C ARG A 132 -5.56 0.81 -12.01
N GLU A 133 -6.11 2.00 -11.80
CA GLU A 133 -7.11 2.25 -10.77
C GLU A 133 -8.34 1.31 -10.88
N GLY A 134 -8.77 0.99 -12.10
CA GLY A 134 -9.84 0.00 -12.33
C GLY A 134 -9.53 -1.37 -11.73
N GLU A 135 -8.27 -1.85 -11.83
CA GLU A 135 -7.86 -3.14 -11.25
C GLU A 135 -7.95 -3.14 -9.72
N LEU A 136 -7.68 -1.98 -9.09
CA LEU A 136 -7.83 -1.81 -7.65
C LEU A 136 -9.31 -1.84 -7.23
N PHE A 137 -10.17 -1.21 -8.01
CA PHE A 137 -11.60 -1.09 -7.70
C PHE A 137 -12.36 -2.38 -7.92
N ASP A 138 -12.01 -3.15 -8.94
CA ASP A 138 -12.65 -4.43 -9.25
C ASP A 138 -12.48 -5.43 -8.11
N GLN A 139 -11.34 -5.41 -7.41
CA GLN A 139 -11.08 -6.23 -6.23
C GLN A 139 -12.03 -5.94 -5.05
N VAL A 140 -12.54 -4.72 -4.95
CA VAL A 140 -13.40 -4.30 -3.82
C VAL A 140 -14.88 -4.49 -4.15
N LYS A 141 -15.24 -4.50 -5.44
CA LYS A 141 -16.63 -4.62 -5.90
C LYS A 141 -17.13 -6.07 -5.96
N GLY A 142 -16.24 -7.06 -5.85
CA GLY A 142 -16.57 -8.49 -5.81
C GLY A 142 -16.88 -8.98 -4.40
#